data_AF-A0A661CHP8-F1
#
_entry.id   AF-A0A661CHP8-F1
#
_cell.length_a   1.000
_cell.length_b   1.000
_cell.length_c   1.000
_cell.angle_alpha   90.00
_cell.angle_beta   90.00
_cell.angle_gamma   90.00
#
_symmetry.space_group_name_H-M   'P 1'
#
loop_
_entity.id
_entity.type
_entity.pdbx_description
1 polymer ?
#
loop_
_entity_poly.entity_id
_entity_poly.type
_entity_poly.pdbx_seq_one_letter_code
_entity_poly.pdbx_strand_id
1 'polypeptide(L)'
;MKNRYAAIIFGLTIMPVSYAQPGSPGMGCQHGMPGMGCGQGMQWRQGAQPAAQAQANQSQPTDRRLFVKMPAEAQQIMRQDMLIHLSTLARILGFLAEGQLNEAADIAEKQMGNSTKGKHRGTGMGPGRFMPQAMKTFGWNMHQAATDFAQIAKTGNVKAAYAALQQVTATCVTCHGVYRIR
;
A
#
# COMPACT_ATOMS: atom_id res chain seq x y z
N MET A 1 -32.24 -14.69 53.58
CA MET A 1 -30.84 -14.30 53.31
C MET A 1 -30.86 -13.20 52.27
N LYS A 2 -30.45 -11.96 52.62
CA LYS A 2 -30.52 -10.78 51.75
C LYS A 2 -29.14 -10.52 51.14
N ASN A 3 -28.94 -10.83 49.86
CA ASN A 3 -27.72 -10.50 49.14
C ASN A 3 -27.81 -9.06 48.61
N ARG A 4 -26.90 -8.19 49.08
CA ARG A 4 -26.71 -6.83 48.57
C ARG A 4 -25.52 -6.86 47.61
N TYR A 5 -25.75 -6.64 46.32
CA TYR A 5 -24.70 -6.39 45.35
C TYR A 5 -24.28 -4.92 45.43
N ALA A 6 -23.03 -4.67 45.79
CA ALA A 6 -22.41 -3.35 45.75
C ALA A 6 -21.90 -3.10 44.33
N ALA A 7 -22.46 -2.11 43.65
CA ALA A 7 -21.98 -1.59 42.38
C ALA A 7 -20.80 -0.64 42.63
N ILE A 8 -19.61 -0.98 42.12
CA ILE A 8 -18.44 -0.10 42.13
C ILE A 8 -18.40 0.63 40.79
N ILE A 9 -18.74 1.92 40.80
CA ILE A 9 -18.63 2.81 39.65
C ILE A 9 -17.22 3.42 39.67
N PHE A 10 -16.33 2.96 38.79
CA PHE A 10 -15.05 3.62 38.55
C PHE A 10 -15.27 4.80 37.60
N GLY A 11 -15.15 6.01 38.15
CA GLY A 11 -15.16 7.25 37.38
C GLY A 11 -13.89 7.36 36.53
N LEU A 12 -14.05 7.21 35.21
CA LEU A 12 -13.01 7.46 34.23
C LEU A 12 -13.06 8.95 33.83
N THR A 13 -12.21 9.76 34.46
CA THR A 13 -12.00 11.16 34.08
C THR A 13 -11.21 11.22 32.78
N ILE A 14 -11.89 11.60 31.70
CA ILE A 14 -11.32 11.83 30.38
C ILE A 14 -10.63 13.21 30.42
N MET A 15 -9.30 13.25 30.39
CA MET A 15 -8.56 14.48 30.15
C MET A 15 -8.41 14.72 28.64
N PRO A 16 -8.78 15.90 28.11
CA PRO A 16 -8.55 16.22 26.71
C PRO A 16 -7.09 16.58 26.48
N VAL A 17 -6.43 15.84 25.59
CA VAL A 17 -5.10 16.17 25.06
C VAL A 17 -5.27 17.35 24.10
N SER A 18 -4.85 18.54 24.52
CA SER A 18 -4.79 19.74 23.67
C SER A 18 -3.49 19.74 22.87
N TYR A 19 -3.58 19.59 21.54
CA TYR A 19 -2.47 19.87 20.63
C TYR A 19 -2.41 21.37 20.34
N ALA A 20 -1.34 22.02 20.78
CA ALA A 20 -1.02 23.40 20.38
C ALA A 20 -0.52 23.42 18.92
N GLN A 21 -1.18 24.19 18.07
CA GLN A 21 -0.71 24.51 16.72
C GLN A 21 0.25 25.72 16.78
N PRO A 22 1.42 25.68 16.11
CA PRO A 22 2.23 26.88 15.93
C PRO A 22 1.55 27.82 14.93
N GLY A 23 1.28 29.05 15.38
CA GLY A 23 0.63 30.10 14.61
C GLY A 23 1.50 30.63 13.47
N SER A 24 0.88 30.79 12.31
CA SER A 24 1.39 31.56 11.19
C SER A 24 1.20 33.06 11.46
N PRO A 25 2.23 33.91 11.33
CA PRO A 25 2.02 35.36 11.42
C PRO A 25 1.35 35.86 10.14
N GLY A 26 0.12 36.34 10.29
CA GLY A 26 -0.57 37.14 9.29
C GLY A 26 -0.57 38.62 9.68
N MET A 27 -0.57 39.45 8.63
CA MET A 27 -1.04 40.83 8.53
C MET A 27 -0.06 41.99 8.73
N GLY A 28 0.06 42.75 7.66
CA GLY A 28 0.52 44.14 7.65
C GLY A 28 -0.01 44.86 6.40
N CYS A 29 -1.34 44.99 6.26
CA CYS A 29 -1.94 45.96 5.36
C CYS A 29 -2.36 47.17 6.16
N GLN A 30 -1.52 48.22 6.24
CA GLN A 30 -1.95 49.54 6.67
C GLN A 30 -1.12 50.59 5.93
N HIS A 31 -1.81 51.53 5.27
CA HIS A 31 -1.60 52.98 5.21
C HIS A 31 -2.09 53.52 3.86
N GLY A 32 -3.16 54.31 3.92
CA GLY A 32 -3.85 54.89 2.79
C GLY A 32 -3.24 56.18 2.26
N MET A 33 -3.57 56.49 1.01
CA MET A 33 -3.55 57.82 0.40
C MET A 33 -4.82 57.95 -0.47
N PRO A 34 -5.52 59.10 -0.47
CA PRO A 34 -6.72 59.31 -1.25
C PRO A 34 -6.35 59.91 -2.61
N GLY A 35 -6.78 59.28 -3.71
CA GLY A 35 -6.62 59.89 -5.01
C GLY A 35 -6.77 58.93 -6.18
N MET A 36 -7.90 59.09 -6.88
CA MET A 36 -8.09 58.80 -8.31
C MET A 36 -8.19 57.32 -8.72
N GLY A 37 -9.32 57.00 -9.34
CA GLY A 37 -9.37 55.94 -10.36
C GLY A 37 -10.37 54.82 -10.10
N CYS A 38 -11.67 55.13 -10.15
CA CYS A 38 -12.66 54.12 -10.50
C CYS A 38 -12.48 53.77 -11.98
N GLY A 39 -12.12 52.52 -12.29
CA GLY A 39 -12.29 51.95 -13.62
C GLY A 39 -11.00 51.58 -14.33
N GLN A 40 -10.71 50.28 -14.34
CA GLN A 40 -10.56 49.52 -15.59
C GLN A 40 -10.48 48.04 -15.22
N GLY A 41 -11.36 47.25 -15.84
CA GLY A 41 -11.34 45.81 -15.72
C GLY A 41 -9.95 45.27 -16.06
N MET A 42 -9.51 44.28 -15.29
CA MET A 42 -8.29 43.54 -15.58
C MET A 42 -8.46 42.83 -16.93
N GLN A 43 -8.02 43.51 -17.98
CA GLN A 43 -7.65 42.92 -19.24
C GLN A 43 -6.51 41.94 -18.92
N TRP A 44 -6.81 40.65 -18.99
CA TRP A 44 -5.79 39.61 -19.01
C TRP A 44 -4.89 39.88 -20.21
N ARG A 45 -3.71 40.44 -19.93
CA ARG A 45 -2.65 40.69 -20.89
C ARG A 45 -2.27 39.36 -21.55
N GLN A 46 -2.78 39.15 -22.75
CA GLN A 46 -2.21 38.20 -23.70
C GLN A 46 -0.80 38.69 -24.04
N GLY A 47 0.21 37.83 -23.86
CA GLY A 47 1.57 38.10 -24.34
C GLY A 47 2.67 38.05 -23.27
N ALA A 48 2.96 36.85 -22.79
CA ALA A 48 4.32 36.42 -22.47
C ALA A 48 4.40 34.93 -22.77
N GLN A 49 4.87 34.61 -23.97
CA GLN A 49 5.27 33.25 -24.33
C GLN A 49 6.31 32.80 -23.30
N PRO A 50 6.15 31.68 -22.58
CA PRO A 50 7.28 31.12 -21.87
C PRO A 50 8.30 30.73 -22.94
N ALA A 51 9.49 31.32 -22.87
CA ALA A 51 10.65 30.87 -23.62
C ALA A 51 10.70 29.35 -23.51
N ALA A 52 10.63 28.66 -24.65
CA ALA A 52 10.76 27.23 -24.74
C ALA A 52 12.09 26.85 -24.10
N GLN A 53 12.04 26.46 -22.82
CA GLN A 53 13.12 25.77 -22.19
C GLN A 53 13.26 24.49 -23.00
N ALA A 54 14.35 24.40 -23.76
CA ALA A 54 14.78 23.15 -24.36
C ALA A 54 14.91 22.16 -23.21
N GLN A 55 13.85 21.37 -23.00
CA GLN A 55 13.90 20.22 -22.13
C GLN A 55 14.91 19.30 -22.80
N ALA A 56 16.16 19.36 -22.30
CA ALA A 56 17.14 18.32 -22.55
C ALA A 56 16.39 17.02 -22.34
N ASN A 57 16.28 16.24 -23.42
CA ASN A 57 15.61 14.95 -23.43
C ASN A 57 16.31 14.08 -22.40
N GLN A 58 15.81 14.12 -21.16
CA GLN A 58 16.31 13.29 -20.08
C GLN A 58 15.96 11.87 -20.51
N SER A 59 16.94 11.20 -21.09
CA SER A 59 16.87 9.79 -21.44
C SER A 59 16.41 9.06 -20.18
N GLN A 60 15.16 8.62 -20.19
CA GLN A 60 14.61 7.85 -19.07
C GLN A 60 15.55 6.67 -18.82
N PRO A 61 15.92 6.40 -17.55
CA PRO A 61 16.75 5.26 -17.25
C PRO A 61 16.17 4.00 -17.91
N THR A 62 16.97 3.32 -18.72
CA THR A 62 16.52 2.09 -19.38
C THR A 62 16.13 1.07 -18.31
N ASP A 63 14.91 0.57 -18.36
CA ASP A 63 14.44 -0.47 -17.44
C ASP A 63 15.28 -1.75 -17.62
N ARG A 64 16.10 -2.07 -16.61
CA ARG A 64 17.04 -3.19 -16.64
C ARG A 64 16.42 -4.53 -16.23
N ARG A 65 15.13 -4.56 -15.92
CA ARG A 65 14.43 -5.78 -15.51
C ARG A 65 14.28 -6.77 -16.66
N LEU A 66 14.31 -8.04 -16.32
CA LEU A 66 14.10 -9.15 -17.25
C LEU A 66 12.65 -9.16 -17.72
N PHE A 67 12.44 -8.98 -19.02
CA PHE A 67 11.13 -9.08 -19.63
C PHE A 67 10.71 -10.54 -19.80
N VAL A 68 9.58 -10.90 -19.21
CA VAL A 68 8.99 -12.23 -19.33
C VAL A 68 7.87 -12.19 -20.35
N LYS A 69 8.12 -12.78 -21.53
CA LYS A 69 7.14 -12.86 -22.60
C LYS A 69 6.01 -13.82 -22.20
N MET A 70 4.79 -13.30 -22.14
CA MET A 70 3.58 -14.09 -21.91
C MET A 70 2.38 -13.50 -22.66
N PRO A 71 1.39 -14.32 -23.06
CA PRO A 71 0.17 -13.85 -23.72
C PRO A 71 -0.59 -12.82 -22.87
N ALA A 72 -1.35 -11.94 -23.53
CA ALA A 72 -2.08 -10.85 -22.86
C ALA A 72 -3.00 -11.34 -21.73
N GLU A 73 -3.70 -12.46 -21.96
CA GLU A 73 -4.57 -13.09 -20.96
C GLU A 73 -3.79 -13.54 -19.71
N ALA A 74 -2.63 -14.19 -19.89
CA ALA A 74 -1.78 -14.61 -18.77
C ALA A 74 -1.24 -13.39 -17.99
N GLN A 75 -0.93 -12.27 -18.66
CA GLN A 75 -0.56 -11.03 -17.99
C GLN A 75 -1.71 -10.49 -17.14
N GLN A 76 -2.94 -10.52 -17.66
CA GLN A 76 -4.13 -10.04 -16.95
C GLN A 76 -4.40 -10.90 -15.72
N ILE A 77 -4.35 -12.23 -15.84
CA ILE A 77 -4.50 -13.15 -14.70
C ILE A 77 -3.44 -12.84 -13.63
N MET A 78 -2.17 -12.71 -14.03
CA MET A 78 -1.10 -12.38 -13.08
C MET A 78 -1.34 -11.03 -12.38
N ARG A 79 -1.73 -10.00 -13.13
CA ARG A 79 -2.03 -8.68 -12.54
C ARG A 79 -3.19 -8.73 -11.58
N GLN A 80 -4.24 -9.49 -11.90
CA GLN A 80 -5.39 -9.64 -11.01
C GLN A 80 -4.99 -10.34 -9.71
N ASP A 81 -4.21 -11.41 -9.77
CA ASP A 81 -3.70 -12.09 -8.57
C ASP A 81 -2.80 -11.15 -7.74
N MET A 82 -1.90 -10.39 -8.37
CA MET A 82 -1.07 -9.40 -7.68
C MET A 82 -1.89 -8.30 -6.98
N LEU A 83 -2.98 -7.83 -7.59
CA LEU A 83 -3.90 -6.87 -6.95
C LEU A 83 -4.65 -7.49 -5.77
N ILE A 84 -5.08 -8.75 -5.90
CA ILE A 84 -5.70 -9.50 -4.79
C ILE A 84 -4.71 -9.64 -3.63
N HIS A 85 -3.45 -9.99 -3.91
CA HIS A 85 -2.41 -10.08 -2.90
C HIS A 85 -2.12 -8.73 -2.23
N LEU A 86 -2.05 -7.64 -2.99
CA LEU A 86 -1.84 -6.29 -2.44
C LEU A 86 -3.00 -5.85 -1.52
N SER A 87 -4.24 -6.07 -1.95
CA SER A 87 -5.41 -5.78 -1.11
C SER A 87 -5.47 -6.67 0.14
N THR A 88 -5.00 -7.92 0.04
CA THR A 88 -4.87 -8.84 1.17
C THR A 88 -3.83 -8.33 2.18
N LEU A 89 -2.68 -7.84 1.72
CA LEU A 89 -1.67 -7.22 2.59
C LEU A 89 -2.24 -6.04 3.38
N ALA A 90 -3.03 -5.17 2.74
CA ALA A 90 -3.70 -4.07 3.43
C ALA A 90 -4.64 -4.56 4.53
N ARG A 91 -5.42 -5.62 4.26
CA ARG A 91 -6.32 -6.23 5.25
C ARG A 91 -5.58 -6.89 6.40
N ILE A 92 -4.49 -7.61 6.10
CA ILE A 92 -3.60 -8.19 7.12
C ILE A 92 -3.08 -7.10 8.06
N LEU A 93 -2.60 -5.97 7.52
CA LEU A 93 -2.12 -4.87 8.33
C LEU A 93 -3.23 -4.26 9.21
N GLY A 94 -4.45 -4.13 8.69
CA GLY A 94 -5.62 -3.72 9.49
C GLY A 94 -5.89 -4.67 10.66
N PHE A 95 -5.93 -5.98 10.40
CA PHE A 95 -6.11 -6.98 11.43
C PHE A 95 -4.98 -6.98 12.48
N LEU A 96 -3.72 -6.83 12.06
CA LEU A 96 -2.59 -6.71 12.98
C LEU A 96 -2.68 -5.44 13.85
N ALA A 97 -3.16 -4.32 13.29
CA ALA A 97 -3.36 -3.09 14.05
C ALA A 97 -4.47 -3.21 15.10
N GLU A 98 -5.49 -4.04 14.85
CA GLU A 98 -6.59 -4.33 15.77
C GLU A 98 -6.28 -5.49 16.74
N GLY A 99 -5.10 -6.13 16.64
CA GLY A 99 -4.75 -7.30 17.45
C GLY A 99 -5.47 -8.59 17.04
N GLN A 100 -6.11 -8.61 15.88
CA GLN A 100 -6.86 -9.72 15.30
C GLN A 100 -5.95 -10.69 14.53
N LEU A 101 -5.05 -11.37 15.25
CA LEU A 101 -4.00 -12.19 14.62
C LEU A 101 -4.54 -13.44 13.91
N ASN A 102 -5.64 -14.02 14.40
CA ASN A 102 -6.24 -15.20 13.77
C ASN A 102 -6.88 -14.85 12.43
N GLU A 103 -7.56 -13.71 12.35
CA GLU A 103 -8.16 -13.16 11.15
C GLU A 103 -7.08 -12.78 10.12
N ALA A 104 -5.99 -12.18 10.57
CA ALA A 104 -4.81 -11.91 9.76
C ALA A 104 -4.21 -13.21 9.17
N ALA A 105 -4.07 -14.25 9.99
CA ALA A 105 -3.56 -15.54 9.55
C ALA A 105 -4.48 -16.19 8.51
N ASP A 106 -5.78 -16.22 8.78
CA ASP A 106 -6.75 -16.90 7.94
C ASP A 106 -6.86 -16.26 6.56
N ILE A 107 -6.86 -14.92 6.47
CA ILE A 107 -6.89 -14.26 5.18
C ILE A 107 -5.59 -14.46 4.40
N ALA A 108 -4.43 -14.42 5.07
CA ALA A 108 -3.15 -14.65 4.42
C ALA A 108 -3.10 -16.05 3.79
N GLU A 109 -3.49 -17.09 4.53
CA GLU A 109 -3.49 -18.45 3.99
C GLU A 109 -4.48 -18.60 2.84
N LYS A 110 -5.72 -18.10 2.98
CA LYS A 110 -6.79 -18.26 1.99
C LYS A 110 -6.55 -17.52 0.67
N GLN A 111 -5.80 -16.42 0.69
CA GLN A 111 -5.65 -15.54 -0.48
C GLN A 111 -4.23 -15.47 -1.04
N MET A 112 -3.23 -15.84 -0.24
CA MET A 112 -1.82 -15.73 -0.60
C MET A 112 -1.03 -16.99 -0.28
N GLY A 113 -1.47 -17.81 0.68
CA GLY A 113 -0.77 -19.01 1.12
C GLY A 113 -0.69 -20.12 0.07
N ASN A 114 -0.04 -21.22 0.47
CA ASN A 114 0.06 -22.44 -0.32
C ASN A 114 -1.29 -23.00 -0.77
N SER A 115 -2.38 -22.73 -0.06
CA SER A 115 -3.74 -23.10 -0.49
C SER A 115 -4.12 -22.57 -1.87
N THR A 116 -3.53 -21.44 -2.28
CA THR A 116 -3.79 -20.80 -3.59
C THR A 116 -2.75 -21.15 -4.65
N LYS A 117 -1.67 -21.85 -4.27
CA LYS A 117 -0.55 -22.14 -5.16
C LYS A 117 -0.99 -23.04 -6.31
N GLY A 118 -0.86 -22.51 -7.53
CA GLY A 118 -1.21 -23.27 -8.74
C GLY A 118 -2.70 -23.27 -9.08
N LYS A 119 -3.49 -22.35 -8.50
CA LYS A 119 -4.90 -22.07 -8.83
C LYS A 119 -5.21 -22.06 -10.34
N HIS A 120 -4.26 -21.65 -11.17
CA HIS A 120 -4.43 -21.56 -12.63
C HIS A 120 -3.76 -22.69 -13.44
N ARG A 121 -3.27 -23.77 -12.81
CA ARG A 121 -2.53 -24.84 -13.52
C ARG A 121 -3.37 -25.54 -14.61
N GLY A 122 -4.67 -25.68 -14.41
CA GLY A 122 -5.57 -26.37 -15.35
C GLY A 122 -6.13 -25.51 -16.48
N THR A 123 -5.92 -24.18 -16.47
CA THR A 123 -6.58 -23.28 -17.43
C THR A 123 -5.86 -23.16 -18.76
N GLY A 124 -4.65 -23.71 -18.89
CA GLY A 124 -3.76 -23.48 -20.04
C GLY A 124 -3.12 -22.09 -20.09
N MET A 125 -3.74 -21.08 -19.45
CA MET A 125 -3.30 -19.69 -19.42
C MET A 125 -2.78 -19.24 -18.05
N GLY A 126 -2.55 -20.18 -17.14
CA GLY A 126 -1.94 -19.90 -15.84
C GLY A 126 -0.57 -19.23 -15.98
N PRO A 127 -0.31 -18.08 -15.32
CA PRO A 127 0.90 -17.30 -15.57
C PRO A 127 2.20 -18.07 -15.34
N GLY A 128 2.21 -18.97 -14.34
CA GLY A 128 3.36 -19.83 -14.03
C GLY A 128 3.83 -20.70 -15.20
N ARG A 129 2.99 -20.98 -16.21
CA ARG A 129 3.40 -21.70 -17.43
C ARG A 129 4.40 -20.92 -18.28
N PHE A 130 4.33 -19.59 -18.26
CA PHE A 130 5.15 -18.71 -19.09
C PHE A 130 6.36 -18.13 -18.34
N MET A 131 6.45 -18.35 -17.04
CA MET A 131 7.54 -17.85 -16.21
C MET A 131 8.80 -18.72 -16.34
N PRO A 132 10.01 -18.11 -16.41
CA PRO A 132 11.25 -18.86 -16.23
C PRO A 132 11.31 -19.46 -14.83
N GLN A 133 12.11 -20.52 -14.66
CA GLN A 133 12.18 -21.26 -13.39
C GLN A 133 12.52 -20.36 -12.19
N ALA A 134 13.46 -19.42 -12.35
CA ALA A 134 13.81 -18.47 -11.31
C ALA A 134 12.62 -17.59 -10.87
N MET A 135 11.78 -17.13 -11.80
CA MET A 135 10.58 -16.35 -11.48
C MET A 135 9.51 -17.21 -10.77
N LYS A 136 9.34 -18.48 -11.19
CA LYS A 136 8.42 -19.41 -10.49
C LYS A 136 8.82 -19.61 -9.04
N THR A 137 10.11 -19.71 -8.74
CA THR A 137 10.61 -19.84 -7.38
C THR A 137 10.21 -18.64 -6.51
N PHE A 138 10.26 -17.40 -7.02
CA PHE A 138 9.76 -16.25 -6.25
C PHE A 138 8.26 -16.36 -5.93
N GLY A 139 7.44 -16.80 -6.89
CA GLY A 139 6.02 -17.05 -6.64
C GLY A 139 5.78 -18.15 -5.60
N TRP A 140 6.51 -19.25 -5.66
CA TRP A 140 6.42 -20.31 -4.65
C TRP A 140 6.87 -19.85 -3.27
N ASN A 141 7.94 -19.07 -3.18
CA ASN A 141 8.44 -18.52 -1.93
C ASN A 141 7.45 -17.52 -1.34
N MET A 142 6.76 -16.72 -2.16
CA MET A 142 5.69 -15.83 -1.68
C MET A 142 4.55 -16.63 -1.06
N HIS A 143 4.10 -17.70 -1.72
CA HIS A 143 3.05 -18.57 -1.17
C HIS A 143 3.48 -19.23 0.14
N GLN A 144 4.72 -19.71 0.21
CA GLN A 144 5.27 -20.28 1.43
C GLN A 144 5.36 -19.24 2.55
N ALA A 145 5.89 -18.06 2.28
CA ALA A 145 6.02 -16.99 3.27
C ALA A 145 4.65 -16.56 3.83
N ALA A 146 3.61 -16.53 2.99
CA ALA A 146 2.25 -16.23 3.45
C ALA A 146 1.68 -17.34 4.36
N THR A 147 1.95 -18.61 4.06
CA THR A 147 1.61 -19.72 4.94
C THR A 147 2.39 -19.65 6.26
N ASP A 148 3.68 -19.35 6.22
CA ASP A 148 4.52 -19.24 7.42
C ASP A 148 4.05 -18.08 8.30
N PHE A 149 3.72 -16.93 7.69
CA PHE A 149 3.07 -15.82 8.38
C PHE A 149 1.77 -16.27 9.07
N ALA A 150 0.91 -17.01 8.37
CA ALA A 150 -0.35 -17.48 8.94
C ALA A 150 -0.13 -18.39 10.16
N GLN A 151 0.84 -19.31 10.11
CA GLN A 151 1.17 -20.17 11.25
C GLN A 151 1.72 -19.37 12.42
N ILE A 152 2.63 -18.42 12.16
CA ILE A 152 3.24 -17.59 13.20
C ILE A 152 2.20 -16.66 13.84
N ALA A 153 1.33 -16.03 13.05
CA ALA A 153 0.28 -15.17 13.56
C ALA A 153 -0.69 -15.93 14.49
N LYS A 154 -1.03 -17.19 14.18
CA LYS A 154 -1.86 -18.07 15.05
C LYS A 154 -1.25 -18.35 16.42
N THR A 155 0.05 -18.11 16.62
CA THR A 155 0.69 -18.23 17.94
C THR A 155 0.39 -17.06 18.87
N GLY A 156 -0.20 -15.97 18.37
CA GLY A 156 -0.47 -14.76 19.16
C GLY A 156 0.72 -13.82 19.32
N ASN A 157 1.91 -14.16 18.82
CA ASN A 157 3.08 -13.30 18.92
C ASN A 157 3.11 -12.24 17.80
N VAL A 158 2.62 -11.04 18.11
CA VAL A 158 2.54 -9.92 17.14
C VAL A 158 3.90 -9.51 16.55
N LYS A 159 4.97 -9.50 17.36
CA LYS A 159 6.31 -9.15 16.87
C LYS A 159 6.82 -10.18 15.86
N ALA A 160 6.63 -11.47 16.15
CA ALA A 160 6.97 -12.54 15.23
C ALA A 160 6.11 -12.50 13.97
N ALA A 161 4.81 -12.17 14.09
CA ALA A 161 3.92 -12.01 12.95
C ALA A 161 4.39 -10.88 12.01
N TYR A 162 4.80 -9.72 12.53
CA TYR A 162 5.39 -8.66 11.71
C TYR A 162 6.70 -9.08 11.03
N ALA A 163 7.56 -9.82 11.73
CA ALA A 163 8.80 -10.35 11.14
C ALA A 163 8.50 -11.33 9.99
N ALA A 164 7.49 -12.19 10.14
CA ALA A 164 7.06 -13.09 9.08
C ALA A 164 6.39 -12.32 7.91
N LEU A 165 5.59 -11.29 8.20
CA LEU A 165 4.97 -10.45 7.18
C LEU A 165 6.01 -9.71 6.33
N GLN A 166 7.15 -9.32 6.93
CA GLN A 166 8.27 -8.74 6.20
C GLN A 166 8.83 -9.70 5.14
N GLN A 167 8.84 -11.02 5.39
CA GLN A 167 9.26 -11.99 4.39
C GLN A 167 8.29 -12.04 3.20
N VAL A 168 6.98 -11.91 3.45
CA VAL A 168 5.97 -11.81 2.38
C VAL A 168 6.28 -10.60 1.49
N THR A 169 6.46 -9.41 2.08
CA THR A 169 6.72 -8.18 1.30
C THR A 169 8.08 -8.20 0.60
N ALA A 170 9.09 -8.84 1.17
CA ALA A 170 10.41 -9.00 0.53
C ALA A 170 10.33 -9.76 -0.80
N THR A 171 9.43 -10.76 -0.92
CA THR A 171 9.21 -11.48 -2.18
C THR A 171 8.60 -10.58 -3.27
N CYS A 172 7.69 -9.66 -2.90
CA CYS A 172 7.13 -8.67 -3.81
C CYS A 172 8.25 -7.77 -4.36
N VAL A 173 9.05 -7.18 -3.48
CA VAL A 173 10.14 -6.26 -3.86
C VAL A 173 11.15 -6.96 -4.76
N THR A 174 11.54 -8.19 -4.41
CA THR A 174 12.52 -8.96 -5.18
C THR A 174 12.00 -9.31 -6.57
N CYS A 175 10.76 -9.79 -6.68
CA CYS A 175 10.16 -10.12 -7.97
C CYS A 175 10.02 -8.87 -8.86
N HIS A 176 9.52 -7.77 -8.31
CA HIS A 176 9.34 -6.51 -9.04
C HIS A 176 10.64 -5.79 -9.40
N GLY A 177 11.70 -6.01 -8.64
CA GLY A 177 13.04 -5.50 -8.91
C GLY A 177 13.80 -6.27 -10.00
N VAL A 178 13.43 -7.53 -10.24
CA VAL A 178 14.10 -8.38 -11.24
C VAL A 178 13.29 -8.51 -12.53
N TYR A 179 11.97 -8.60 -12.45
CA TYR A 179 11.12 -8.94 -13.60
C TYR A 179 10.13 -7.85 -13.97
N ARG A 180 9.79 -7.83 -15.26
CA ARG A 180 8.65 -7.10 -15.80
C ARG A 180 7.88 -7.97 -16.79
N ILE A 181 6.57 -7.76 -16.85
CA ILE A 181 5.67 -8.48 -17.77
C ILE A 181 5.07 -7.56 -18.85
N ARG A 182 5.45 -6.29 -18.82
CA ARG A 182 5.09 -5.23 -19.78
C ARG A 182 6.28 -4.30 -19.97
#